data_AF-A0A6P2EWR8-F1
#
_entry.id   AF-A0A6P2EWR8-F1
#
_cell.length_a   1.000
_cell.length_b   1.000
_cell.length_c   1.000
_cell.angle_alpha   90.00
_cell.angle_beta   90.00
_cell.angle_gamma   90.00
#
_symmetry.space_group_name_H-M   'P 1'
#
loop_
_entity.id
_entity.type
_entity.pdbx_description
1 polymer ?
#
loop_
_entity_poly.entity_id
_entity_poly.type
_entity_poly.pdbx_seq_one_letter_code
_entity_poly.pdbx_strand_id
1 'polypeptide(L)'
;MDLFLSWLEKIAALTQTLPPWAKVLSALIIVGAAVLRWFTNWRRRRRDPVAGKYFAAFGHSSGPEVTKSVLAVNQTGYAIDGKNAMLDKSRTWTLKGRLKGGVVQGTYDEKVDGRRLSSGGFVLARGPGLPSQLAPDLGENLGTSLRREDFFGGWIGQDADGHGKVNHGYYLWRRNAPVNVKSASKFPWCRNRLHDASDVLRDGLGTYIQYSELLKRVESNERIWVEVAYLKRKPVGAIVFSIGAGDDIGAGIKSKKAKKALEGRPNVGFLEHLAVTKAYRGTGIASTLLTRAIETFDKSNCGARVAVSWLPQRPGAQTSLGLLKAFKFEEIERIPKYWADAPSREDYCPECAGQCQCDAAIALCRD
;
A
#
# COMPACT_ATOMS: atom_id res chain seq x y z
N MET A 1 21.91 3.53 14.67
CA MET A 1 23.08 4.38 14.40
C MET A 1 23.81 4.66 15.70
N ASP A 2 23.05 4.89 16.78
CA ASP A 2 23.53 5.20 18.13
C ASP A 2 24.47 4.16 18.74
N LEU A 3 24.23 2.87 18.54
CA LEU A 3 25.17 1.82 18.99
C LEU A 3 26.52 1.85 18.28
N PHE A 4 26.57 2.34 17.03
CA PHE A 4 27.82 2.48 16.29
C PHE A 4 28.55 3.76 16.69
N LEU A 5 27.81 4.86 16.89
CA LEU A 5 28.37 6.12 17.39
C LEU A 5 28.93 5.96 18.81
N SER A 6 28.19 5.31 19.72
CA SER A 6 28.67 4.99 21.07
C SER A 6 29.91 4.08 21.07
N TRP A 7 29.97 3.13 20.14
CA TRP A 7 31.16 2.29 19.96
C TRP A 7 32.35 3.09 19.42
N LEU A 8 32.13 4.01 18.47
CA LEU A 8 33.15 4.90 17.95
C LEU A 8 33.66 5.89 19.01
N GLU A 9 32.80 6.43 19.87
CA GLU A 9 33.20 7.30 20.98
C GLU A 9 34.11 6.57 21.98
N LYS A 10 33.78 5.32 22.32
CA LYS A 10 34.63 4.48 23.19
C LYS A 10 35.99 4.20 22.56
N ILE A 11 36.05 3.97 21.25
CA ILE A 11 37.31 3.77 20.54
C ILE A 11 38.09 5.08 20.40
N ALA A 12 37.41 6.20 20.14
CA ALA A 12 38.02 7.51 20.10
C ALA A 12 38.67 7.85 21.45
N ALA A 13 37.99 7.58 22.57
CA ALA A 13 38.53 7.76 23.91
C ALA A 13 39.76 6.87 24.16
N LEU A 14 39.72 5.59 23.78
CA LEU A 14 40.84 4.66 23.92
C LEU A 14 42.05 5.02 23.05
N THR A 15 41.84 5.70 21.93
CA THR A 15 42.91 6.06 21.00
C THR A 15 43.61 7.36 21.36
N GLN A 16 43.08 8.17 22.30
CA GLN A 16 43.69 9.45 22.68
C GLN A 16 45.08 9.30 23.31
N THR A 17 45.33 8.20 24.04
CA THR A 17 46.59 7.91 24.75
C THR A 17 47.66 7.24 23.87
N LEU A 18 47.33 6.91 22.62
CA LEU A 18 48.26 6.21 21.72
C LEU A 18 49.25 7.16 21.02
N PRO A 19 50.47 6.69 20.70
CA PRO A 19 51.40 7.45 19.87
C PRO A 19 50.82 7.68 18.45
N PRO A 20 51.25 8.73 17.71
CA PRO A 20 50.63 9.13 16.45
C PRO A 20 50.50 8.03 15.39
N TRP A 21 51.52 7.19 15.23
CA TRP A 21 51.49 6.07 14.27
C TRP A 21 50.45 5.02 14.64
N ALA A 22 50.24 4.75 15.93
CA ALA A 22 49.25 3.80 16.43
C ALA A 22 47.82 4.36 16.30
N LYS A 23 47.63 5.68 16.36
CA LYS A 23 46.36 6.34 16.03
C LYS A 23 45.98 6.12 14.56
N VAL A 24 46.93 6.28 13.64
CA VAL A 24 46.72 6.03 12.19
C VAL A 24 46.36 4.57 11.94
N LEU A 25 47.12 3.63 12.51
CA LEU A 25 46.84 2.20 12.37
C LEU A 25 45.46 1.84 12.94
N SER A 26 45.10 2.37 14.11
CA SER A 26 43.80 2.16 14.73
C SER A 26 42.66 2.70 13.85
N ALA A 27 42.82 3.90 13.27
CA ALA A 27 41.87 4.46 12.34
C ALA A 27 41.68 3.57 11.09
N LEU A 28 42.78 3.07 10.50
CA LEU A 28 42.73 2.16 9.37
C LEU A 28 42.01 0.84 9.71
N ILE A 29 42.24 0.27 10.91
CA ILE A 29 41.53 -0.93 11.38
C ILE A 29 40.03 -0.66 11.54
N ILE A 30 39.65 0.47 12.14
CA ILE A 30 38.23 0.86 12.32
C ILE A 30 37.55 1.03 10.96
N VAL A 31 38.18 1.74 10.03
CA VAL A 31 37.67 1.94 8.67
C VAL A 31 37.56 0.59 7.95
N GLY A 32 38.59 -0.26 8.02
CA GLY A 32 38.58 -1.60 7.45
C GLY A 32 37.43 -2.47 7.98
N ALA A 33 37.22 -2.47 9.31
CA ALA A 33 36.12 -3.19 9.94
C ALA A 33 34.74 -2.63 9.53
N ALA A 34 34.62 -1.31 9.42
CA ALA A 34 33.39 -0.65 8.96
C ALA A 34 33.07 -1.01 7.50
N VAL A 35 34.07 -0.99 6.61
CA VAL A 35 33.94 -1.38 5.19
C VAL A 35 33.58 -2.86 5.07
N LEU A 36 34.24 -3.74 5.83
CA LEU A 36 33.93 -5.17 5.85
C LEU A 36 32.51 -5.43 6.35
N ARG A 37 32.08 -4.75 7.42
CA ARG A 37 30.71 -4.83 7.95
C ARG A 37 29.69 -4.31 6.94
N TRP A 38 29.99 -3.21 6.25
CA TRP A 38 29.15 -2.67 5.19
C TRP A 38 29.03 -3.65 4.02
N PHE A 39 30.14 -4.19 3.53
CA PHE A 39 30.20 -5.15 2.43
C PHE A 39 29.45 -6.45 2.76
N THR A 40 29.66 -7.01 3.97
CA THR A 40 28.94 -8.20 4.43
C THR A 40 27.43 -7.95 4.55
N ASN A 41 27.01 -6.80 5.07
CA ASN A 41 25.61 -6.41 5.13
C ASN A 41 24.99 -6.16 3.75
N TRP A 42 25.75 -5.58 2.82
CA TRP A 42 25.33 -5.38 1.44
C TRP A 42 25.16 -6.72 0.71
N ARG A 43 26.13 -7.63 0.83
CA ARG A 43 26.07 -8.98 0.26
C ARG A 43 24.87 -9.76 0.79
N ARG A 44 24.61 -9.67 2.10
CA ARG A 44 23.42 -10.27 2.74
C ARG A 44 22.11 -9.69 2.22
N ARG A 45 22.00 -8.37 2.11
CA ARG A 45 20.82 -7.68 1.55
C ARG A 45 20.56 -8.08 0.09
N ARG A 46 21.61 -8.31 -0.70
CA ARG A 46 21.46 -8.79 -2.08
C ARG A 46 21.04 -10.26 -2.18
N ARG A 47 21.59 -11.12 -1.31
CA ARG A 47 21.25 -12.55 -1.29
C ARG A 47 19.82 -12.79 -0.81
N ASP A 48 19.44 -12.14 0.30
CA ASP A 48 18.16 -12.34 0.98
C ASP A 48 17.44 -11.00 1.22
N PRO A 49 16.87 -10.36 0.17
CA PRO A 49 16.32 -9.00 0.27
C PRO A 49 14.96 -8.96 0.97
N VAL A 50 14.92 -8.60 2.26
CA VAL A 50 13.65 -8.48 3.02
C VAL A 50 13.18 -7.03 3.13
N ALA A 51 14.08 -6.05 3.06
CA ALA A 51 13.68 -4.64 3.13
C ALA A 51 12.74 -4.23 1.98
N GLY A 52 11.64 -3.56 2.29
CA GLY A 52 10.66 -3.12 1.30
C GLY A 52 9.31 -2.76 1.93
N LYS A 53 8.37 -2.34 1.07
CA LYS A 53 6.97 -2.17 1.44
C LYS A 53 6.22 -3.45 1.12
N TYR A 54 5.34 -3.87 2.01
CA TYR A 54 4.52 -5.06 1.90
C TYR A 54 3.06 -4.69 2.13
N PHE A 55 2.18 -5.36 1.39
CA PHE A 55 0.81 -5.55 1.79
C PHE A 55 0.78 -6.71 2.79
N ALA A 56 0.45 -6.42 4.05
CA ALA A 56 0.37 -7.42 5.09
C ALA A 56 -1.09 -7.79 5.34
N ALA A 57 -1.38 -9.08 5.32
CA ALA A 57 -2.66 -9.65 5.72
C ALA A 57 -2.43 -10.56 6.92
N PHE A 58 -3.31 -10.48 7.91
CA PHE A 58 -3.28 -11.35 9.09
C PHE A 58 -4.70 -11.67 9.53
N GLY A 59 -4.88 -12.86 10.08
CA GLY A 59 -6.16 -13.32 10.60
C GLY A 59 -5.93 -14.32 11.73
N HIS A 60 -6.99 -14.55 12.49
CA HIS A 60 -7.03 -15.58 13.52
C HIS A 60 -7.23 -16.96 12.88
N SER A 61 -6.73 -18.01 13.52
CA SER A 61 -6.97 -19.38 13.07
C SER A 61 -8.44 -19.81 13.17
N SER A 62 -9.22 -19.13 14.02
CA SER A 62 -10.62 -19.45 14.32
C SER A 62 -11.65 -18.64 13.52
N GLY A 63 -11.24 -17.70 12.66
CA GLY A 63 -12.16 -16.74 12.06
C GLY A 63 -11.84 -16.37 10.62
N PRO A 64 -12.85 -16.01 9.81
CA PRO A 64 -12.69 -15.59 8.42
C PRO A 64 -12.15 -14.15 8.30
N GLU A 65 -11.99 -13.43 9.42
CA GLU A 65 -11.60 -12.02 9.39
C GLU A 65 -10.11 -11.88 9.04
N VAL A 66 -9.86 -11.24 7.89
CA VAL A 66 -8.52 -10.92 7.41
C VAL A 66 -8.31 -9.43 7.51
N THR A 67 -7.52 -9.02 8.49
CA THR A 67 -7.07 -7.64 8.62
C THR A 67 -5.95 -7.36 7.62
N LYS A 68 -6.07 -6.24 6.90
CA LYS A 68 -5.17 -5.83 5.82
C LYS A 68 -4.48 -4.51 6.17
N SER A 69 -3.19 -4.42 5.88
CA SER A 69 -2.37 -3.28 6.31
C SER A 69 -1.15 -3.08 5.40
N VAL A 70 -0.46 -1.94 5.55
CA VAL A 70 0.77 -1.65 4.81
C VAL A 70 1.96 -1.66 5.76
N LEU A 71 2.84 -2.62 5.54
CA LEU A 71 4.02 -2.87 6.35
C LEU A 71 5.27 -2.33 5.63
N ALA A 72 5.99 -1.40 6.27
CA ALA A 72 7.32 -0.99 5.83
C ALA A 72 8.38 -1.76 6.62
N VAL A 73 9.22 -2.52 5.94
CA VAL A 73 10.28 -3.33 6.53
C VAL A 73 11.65 -2.77 6.17
N ASN A 74 12.47 -2.55 7.20
CA ASN A 74 13.87 -2.20 7.15
C ASN A 74 14.74 -3.43 7.49
N GLN A 75 15.92 -3.54 6.86
CA GLN A 75 16.85 -4.64 7.08
C GLN A 75 18.27 -4.12 7.32
N THR A 76 18.85 -4.49 8.46
CA THR A 76 20.25 -4.21 8.81
C THR A 76 20.99 -5.53 9.06
N GLY A 77 21.65 -6.03 8.03
CA GLY A 77 22.24 -7.37 8.07
C GLY A 77 21.15 -8.44 8.13
N TYR A 78 21.12 -9.19 9.24
CA TYR A 78 20.05 -10.16 9.53
C TYR A 78 18.94 -9.59 10.42
N ALA A 79 19.16 -8.42 11.04
CA ALA A 79 18.11 -7.79 11.85
C ALA A 79 17.07 -7.15 10.94
N ILE A 80 15.81 -7.30 11.31
CA ILE A 80 14.65 -6.76 10.62
C ILE A 80 13.87 -5.89 11.60
N ASP A 81 13.49 -4.71 11.15
CA ASP A 81 12.59 -3.81 11.86
C ASP A 81 11.46 -3.45 10.91
N GLY A 82 10.22 -3.74 11.31
CA GLY A 82 9.04 -3.45 10.54
C GLY A 82 8.14 -2.49 11.31
N LYS A 83 7.64 -1.47 10.63
CA LYS A 83 6.55 -0.64 11.16
C LYS A 83 5.34 -0.84 10.28
N ASN A 84 4.29 -1.37 10.89
CA ASN A 84 2.98 -1.41 10.30
C ASN A 84 2.17 -0.28 10.91
N ALA A 85 1.66 0.60 10.08
CA ALA A 85 0.52 1.39 10.48
C ALA A 85 -0.69 0.63 9.93
N MET A 86 -1.63 0.29 10.80
CA MET A 86 -2.98 0.07 10.30
C MET A 86 -3.34 1.29 9.48
N LEU A 87 -4.01 1.08 8.36
CA LEU A 87 -4.20 2.17 7.42
C LEU A 87 -5.10 3.27 8.00
N ASP A 88 -5.85 2.95 9.06
CA ASP A 88 -6.58 3.89 9.91
C ASP A 88 -5.72 4.61 10.97
N LYS A 89 -4.43 4.29 11.09
CA LYS A 89 -3.48 4.78 12.11
C LYS A 89 -3.93 4.58 13.57
N SER A 90 -5.05 3.89 13.84
CA SER A 90 -5.54 3.68 15.21
C SER A 90 -4.58 2.78 15.98
N ARG A 91 -4.04 1.78 15.28
CA ARG A 91 -3.10 0.79 15.80
C ARG A 91 -1.80 0.85 15.00
N THR A 92 -0.70 0.82 15.71
CA THR A 92 0.64 0.65 15.12
C THR A 92 1.26 -0.63 15.62
N TRP A 93 1.76 -1.44 14.69
CA TRP A 93 2.49 -2.65 15.01
C TRP A 93 3.97 -2.41 14.74
N THR A 94 4.80 -2.68 15.72
CA THR A 94 6.25 -2.70 15.57
C THR A 94 6.71 -4.14 15.54
N LEU A 95 7.40 -4.55 14.50
CA LEU A 95 7.93 -5.88 14.29
C LEU A 95 9.44 -5.82 14.45
N LYS A 96 10.01 -6.67 15.30
CA LYS A 96 11.45 -6.82 15.45
C LYS A 96 11.81 -8.28 15.26
N GLY A 97 12.66 -8.56 14.28
CA GLY A 97 12.97 -9.94 13.92
C GLY A 97 14.40 -10.15 13.43
N ARG A 98 14.69 -11.41 13.13
CA ARG A 98 15.93 -11.87 12.51
C ARG A 98 15.63 -12.78 11.33
N LEU A 99 16.41 -12.60 10.27
CA LEU A 99 16.41 -13.45 9.08
C LEU A 99 17.44 -14.56 9.21
N LYS A 100 17.02 -15.81 9.10
CA LYS A 100 17.89 -17.00 9.07
C LYS A 100 17.34 -18.01 8.06
N GLY A 101 18.13 -18.36 7.04
CA GLY A 101 17.75 -19.39 6.07
C GLY A 101 16.44 -19.11 5.32
N GLY A 102 16.15 -17.84 5.01
CA GLY A 102 14.89 -17.45 4.36
C GLY A 102 13.68 -17.36 5.30
N VAL A 103 13.86 -17.62 6.60
CA VAL A 103 12.84 -17.48 7.63
C VAL A 103 13.06 -16.20 8.42
N VAL A 104 12.01 -15.40 8.57
CA VAL A 104 11.95 -14.24 9.46
C VAL A 104 11.24 -14.66 10.73
N GLN A 105 11.91 -14.57 11.86
CA GLN A 105 11.30 -14.82 13.17
C GLN A 105 11.53 -13.63 14.09
N GLY A 106 10.56 -13.32 14.94
CA GLY A 106 10.65 -12.12 15.76
C GLY A 106 9.50 -11.95 16.73
N THR A 107 9.42 -10.75 17.28
CA THR A 107 8.32 -10.30 18.14
C THR A 107 7.61 -9.13 17.50
N TYR A 108 6.32 -9.01 17.81
CA TYR A 108 5.55 -7.81 17.50
C TYR A 108 5.05 -7.15 18.78
N ASP A 109 4.88 -5.83 18.71
CA ASP A 109 4.20 -5.03 19.72
C ASP A 109 3.13 -4.18 19.03
N GLU A 110 1.88 -4.30 19.48
CA GLU A 110 0.79 -3.44 19.06
C GLU A 110 0.65 -2.27 20.04
N LYS A 111 0.48 -1.07 19.50
CA LYS A 111 0.24 0.14 20.27
C LYS A 111 -0.96 0.92 19.75
N VAL A 112 -1.78 1.42 20.67
CA VAL A 112 -2.85 2.40 20.43
C VAL A 112 -2.56 3.60 21.32
N ASP A 113 -2.52 4.79 20.71
CA ASP A 113 -2.19 6.05 21.40
C ASP A 113 -0.93 5.96 22.27
N GLY A 114 0.09 5.25 21.76
CA GLY A 114 1.37 5.03 22.43
C GLY A 114 1.38 3.97 23.54
N ARG A 115 0.21 3.50 24.00
CA ARG A 115 0.08 2.44 25.00
C ARG A 115 0.18 1.06 24.33
N ARG A 116 0.97 0.17 24.93
CA ARG A 116 1.09 -1.22 24.46
C ARG A 116 -0.20 -1.96 24.75
N LEU A 117 -0.83 -2.52 23.72
CA LEU A 117 -2.06 -3.31 23.83
C LEU A 117 -1.77 -4.79 23.80
N SER A 118 -1.03 -5.25 22.80
CA SER A 118 -0.73 -6.66 22.59
C SER A 118 0.74 -6.86 22.26
N SER A 119 1.22 -8.08 22.47
CA SER A 119 2.52 -8.51 21.96
C SER A 119 2.57 -10.02 21.76
N GLY A 120 3.47 -10.44 20.90
CA GLY A 120 3.62 -11.84 20.58
C GLY A 120 4.86 -12.14 19.75
N GLY A 121 5.00 -13.41 19.41
CA GLY A 121 5.99 -13.92 18.48
C GLY A 121 5.42 -14.14 17.09
N PHE A 122 6.28 -14.13 16.08
CA PHE A 122 5.92 -14.52 14.71
C PHE A 122 7.06 -15.26 14.03
N VAL A 123 6.71 -16.12 13.07
CA VAL A 123 7.64 -16.88 12.22
C VAL A 123 7.08 -16.92 10.81
N LEU A 124 7.84 -16.44 9.83
CA LEU A 124 7.45 -16.36 8.42
C LEU A 124 8.54 -16.95 7.53
N ALA A 125 8.18 -17.88 6.66
CA ALA A 125 9.08 -18.38 5.64
C ALA A 125 8.82 -17.67 4.31
N ARG A 126 9.88 -17.53 3.52
CA ARG A 126 9.80 -16.99 2.16
C ARG A 126 9.30 -18.04 1.16
N GLY A 127 8.41 -17.63 0.27
CA GLY A 127 8.07 -18.34 -0.95
C GLY A 127 6.99 -19.43 -0.82
N PRO A 128 6.77 -20.19 -1.91
CA PRO A 128 5.70 -21.19 -2.02
C PRO A 128 5.96 -22.50 -1.25
N GLY A 129 7.05 -22.57 -0.47
CA GLY A 129 7.51 -23.80 0.20
C GLY A 129 6.78 -24.17 1.49
N LEU A 130 5.78 -23.40 1.90
CA LEU A 130 4.89 -23.80 2.99
C LEU A 130 3.66 -24.53 2.42
N PRO A 131 3.24 -25.65 3.00
CA PRO A 131 2.07 -26.37 2.54
C PRO A 131 0.86 -25.43 2.51
N SER A 132 0.20 -25.34 1.35
CA SER A 132 -1.09 -24.63 1.19
C SER A 132 -2.15 -25.06 2.21
N GLN A 133 -1.95 -26.22 2.83
CA GLN A 133 -2.80 -26.80 3.88
C GLN A 133 -2.85 -25.98 5.18
N LEU A 134 -1.90 -25.09 5.47
CA LEU A 134 -1.90 -24.31 6.71
C LEU A 134 -2.85 -23.10 6.68
N ALA A 135 -3.43 -22.75 5.52
CA ALA A 135 -4.46 -21.72 5.42
C ALA A 135 -5.30 -21.88 4.14
N PRO A 136 -6.16 -22.90 4.06
CA PRO A 136 -7.02 -23.12 2.90
C PRO A 136 -7.88 -21.88 2.56
N ASP A 137 -8.40 -21.20 3.59
CA ASP A 137 -9.28 -20.03 3.46
C ASP A 137 -8.55 -18.79 2.88
N LEU A 138 -7.22 -18.72 3.02
CA LEU A 138 -6.42 -17.65 2.42
C LEU A 138 -6.21 -17.87 0.93
N GLY A 139 -6.11 -19.13 0.49
CA GLY A 139 -5.90 -19.48 -0.91
C GLY A 139 -7.05 -18.99 -1.79
N GLU A 140 -8.28 -19.21 -1.36
CA GLU A 140 -9.48 -18.74 -2.07
C GLU A 140 -9.65 -17.22 -1.99
N ASN A 141 -9.47 -16.63 -0.80
CA ASN A 141 -9.74 -15.20 -0.60
C ASN A 141 -8.63 -14.26 -1.11
N LEU A 142 -7.40 -14.75 -1.27
CA LEU A 142 -6.29 -13.98 -1.85
C LEU A 142 -6.02 -14.33 -3.32
N GLY A 143 -6.69 -15.35 -3.85
CA GLY A 143 -6.78 -15.67 -5.28
C GLY A 143 -5.45 -15.83 -6.00
N THR A 144 -4.35 -16.15 -5.30
CA THR A 144 -3.01 -16.15 -5.92
C THR A 144 -2.03 -17.09 -5.21
N SER A 145 -1.30 -17.85 -6.02
CA SER A 145 -0.09 -18.57 -5.62
C SER A 145 0.91 -17.64 -4.92
N LEU A 146 1.48 -18.08 -3.80
CA LEU A 146 2.56 -17.35 -3.11
C LEU A 146 3.72 -17.11 -4.08
N ARG A 147 4.18 -15.85 -4.17
CA ARG A 147 5.35 -15.51 -4.98
C ARG A 147 6.62 -15.81 -4.18
N ARG A 148 7.73 -16.02 -4.88
CA ARG A 148 9.05 -16.21 -4.26
C ARG A 148 9.46 -15.10 -3.30
N GLU A 149 8.94 -13.89 -3.49
CA GLU A 149 9.23 -12.70 -2.68
C GLU A 149 8.30 -12.54 -1.47
N ASP A 150 7.21 -13.31 -1.42
CA ASP A 150 6.22 -13.22 -0.36
C ASP A 150 6.69 -14.00 0.88
N PHE A 151 6.29 -13.54 2.06
CA PHE A 151 6.51 -14.25 3.32
C PHE A 151 5.18 -14.73 3.86
N PHE A 152 5.12 -15.97 4.29
CA PHE A 152 3.93 -16.57 4.89
C PHE A 152 4.32 -17.33 6.15
N GLY A 153 3.45 -17.35 7.15
CA GLY A 153 3.66 -18.14 8.35
C GLY A 153 2.69 -17.77 9.46
N GLY A 154 3.09 -18.00 10.70
CA GLY A 154 2.24 -17.91 11.88
C GLY A 154 2.63 -16.81 12.84
N TRP A 155 1.69 -16.44 13.71
CA TRP A 155 1.93 -15.64 14.89
C TRP A 155 1.23 -16.23 16.10
N ILE A 156 1.75 -15.89 17.28
CA ILE A 156 1.17 -16.23 18.58
C ILE A 156 1.35 -15.03 19.52
N GLY A 157 0.32 -14.61 20.23
CA GLY A 157 0.42 -13.50 21.17
C GLY A 157 -0.82 -13.31 22.02
N GLN A 158 -0.73 -12.44 23.01
CA GLN A 158 -1.84 -12.13 23.91
C GLN A 158 -2.74 -11.07 23.29
N ASP A 159 -4.05 -11.24 23.41
CA ASP A 159 -5.01 -10.27 22.88
C ASP A 159 -5.00 -8.94 23.66
N ALA A 160 -5.41 -7.87 22.98
CA ALA A 160 -5.55 -6.54 23.54
C ALA A 160 -6.69 -6.44 24.57
N ASP A 161 -7.68 -7.33 24.48
CA ASP A 161 -8.91 -7.29 25.30
C ASP A 161 -8.72 -7.72 26.77
N GLY A 162 -7.47 -7.79 27.25
CA GLY A 162 -7.16 -7.83 28.69
C GLY A 162 -7.42 -9.15 29.40
N HIS A 163 -7.97 -10.17 28.73
CA HIS A 163 -8.22 -11.48 29.36
C HIS A 163 -7.01 -12.42 29.37
N GLY A 164 -5.84 -11.97 28.91
CA GLY A 164 -4.62 -12.79 28.85
C GLY A 164 -4.71 -14.00 27.91
N LYS A 165 -5.76 -14.08 27.08
CA LYS A 165 -5.95 -15.15 26.12
C LYS A 165 -4.84 -15.09 25.07
N VAL A 166 -4.12 -16.21 24.94
CA VAL A 166 -3.13 -16.40 23.89
C VAL A 166 -3.86 -16.82 22.63
N ASN A 167 -3.80 -15.95 21.63
CA ASN A 167 -4.31 -16.20 20.31
C ASN A 167 -3.16 -16.57 19.37
N HIS A 168 -3.51 -17.25 18.30
CA HIS A 168 -2.60 -17.52 17.20
C HIS A 168 -3.32 -17.35 15.88
N GLY A 169 -2.55 -17.24 14.82
CA GLY A 169 -3.07 -17.05 13.50
C GLY A 169 -1.97 -17.05 12.48
N TYR A 170 -2.27 -16.47 11.32
CA TYR A 170 -1.34 -16.43 10.20
C TYR A 170 -0.98 -14.99 9.84
N TYR A 171 0.15 -14.87 9.15
CA TYR A 171 0.64 -13.66 8.52
C TYR A 171 0.99 -13.96 7.07
N LEU A 172 0.58 -13.07 6.17
CA LEU A 172 1.07 -12.98 4.81
C LEU A 172 1.66 -11.60 4.59
N TRP A 173 2.93 -11.53 4.22
CA TRP A 173 3.56 -10.30 3.72
C TRP A 173 3.79 -10.44 2.23
N ARG A 174 2.99 -9.73 1.46
CA ARG A 174 3.11 -9.66 0.01
C ARG A 174 3.90 -8.43 -0.39
N ARG A 175 5.08 -8.61 -0.98
CA ARG A 175 5.94 -7.48 -1.36
C ARG A 175 5.24 -6.58 -2.38
N ASN A 176 5.19 -5.28 -2.14
CA ASN A 176 4.68 -4.33 -3.14
C ASN A 176 5.55 -4.38 -4.39
N ALA A 177 4.93 -4.34 -5.57
CA ALA A 177 5.65 -4.20 -6.82
C ALA A 177 6.49 -2.90 -6.76
N PRO A 178 7.77 -2.95 -7.16
CA PRO A 178 8.65 -1.78 -7.14
C PRO A 178 8.33 -0.86 -8.34
N VAL A 179 7.17 -0.22 -8.29
CA VAL A 179 6.72 0.67 -9.35
C VAL A 179 7.31 2.06 -9.21
N ASN A 180 7.63 2.67 -10.35
CA ASN A 180 7.94 4.09 -10.44
C ASN A 180 6.67 4.83 -10.82
N VAL A 181 6.16 5.68 -9.94
CA VAL A 181 4.97 6.51 -10.20
C VAL A 181 5.39 7.83 -10.81
N LYS A 182 4.80 8.17 -11.96
CA LYS A 182 5.06 9.43 -12.67
C LYS A 182 3.75 10.18 -12.93
N SER A 183 3.81 11.48 -12.73
CA SER A 183 2.72 12.38 -13.05
C SER A 183 2.60 12.59 -14.56
N ALA A 184 1.36 12.62 -15.03
CA ALA A 184 0.98 12.86 -16.42
C ALA A 184 0.25 14.20 -16.62
N SER A 185 -0.15 14.90 -15.55
CA SER A 185 -0.98 16.11 -15.64
C SER A 185 -0.22 17.44 -15.67
N LYS A 186 1.09 17.48 -15.40
CA LYS A 186 1.80 18.74 -15.12
C LYS A 186 2.44 19.44 -16.33
N PHE A 187 2.65 18.75 -17.45
CA PHE A 187 3.47 19.32 -18.53
C PHE A 187 3.08 18.82 -19.94
N PRO A 188 3.18 19.66 -20.98
CA PRO A 188 2.85 19.28 -22.36
C PRO A 188 3.62 18.05 -22.87
N TRP A 189 4.88 17.87 -22.46
CA TRP A 189 5.69 16.71 -22.85
C TRP A 189 5.28 15.40 -22.15
N CYS A 190 4.30 15.43 -21.24
CA CYS A 190 3.75 14.24 -20.59
C CYS A 190 2.61 13.57 -21.39
N ARG A 191 2.28 14.04 -22.62
CA ARG A 191 1.22 13.47 -23.46
C ARG A 191 1.32 11.95 -23.64
N ASN A 192 2.53 11.40 -23.80
CA ASN A 192 2.73 9.95 -23.88
C ASN A 192 2.29 9.22 -22.60
N ARG A 193 2.44 9.84 -21.43
CA ARG A 193 1.99 9.26 -20.15
C ARG A 193 0.47 9.33 -20.00
N LEU A 194 -0.19 10.31 -20.59
CA LEU A 194 -1.66 10.34 -20.64
C LEU A 194 -2.20 9.23 -21.54
N HIS A 195 -1.52 8.90 -22.64
CA HIS A 195 -1.83 7.69 -23.42
C HIS A 195 -1.65 6.44 -22.56
N ASP A 196 -0.51 6.28 -21.89
CA ASP A 196 -0.26 5.15 -20.98
C ASP A 196 -1.35 5.03 -19.89
N ALA A 197 -1.76 6.16 -19.32
CA ALA A 197 -2.85 6.19 -18.33
C ALA A 197 -4.16 5.72 -18.93
N SER A 198 -4.53 6.26 -20.10
CA SER A 198 -5.75 5.89 -20.81
C SER A 198 -5.79 4.41 -21.16
N ASP A 199 -4.66 3.84 -21.59
CA ASP A 199 -4.55 2.42 -21.93
C ASP A 199 -4.75 1.53 -20.70
N VAL A 200 -4.14 1.88 -19.57
CA VAL A 200 -4.33 1.15 -18.30
C VAL A 200 -5.75 1.28 -17.77
N LEU A 201 -6.34 2.47 -17.83
CA LEU A 201 -7.73 2.70 -17.42
C LEU A 201 -8.69 1.90 -18.31
N ARG A 202 -8.45 1.87 -19.62
CA ARG A 202 -9.24 1.08 -20.57
C ARG A 202 -9.17 -0.41 -20.28
N ASP A 203 -7.97 -0.95 -20.04
CA ASP A 203 -7.78 -2.36 -19.66
C ASP A 203 -8.48 -2.71 -18.33
N GLY A 204 -8.44 -1.79 -17.36
CA GLY A 204 -8.96 -2.05 -16.02
C GLY A 204 -10.47 -1.80 -15.84
N LEU A 205 -11.02 -0.81 -16.55
CA LEU A 205 -12.36 -0.25 -16.33
C LEU A 205 -13.24 -0.24 -17.59
N GLY A 206 -12.73 -0.66 -18.75
CA GLY A 206 -13.45 -0.58 -20.03
C GLY A 206 -13.32 0.79 -20.70
N THR A 207 -14.14 1.05 -21.73
CA THR A 207 -14.07 2.28 -22.55
C THR A 207 -14.71 3.52 -21.91
N TYR A 208 -14.82 3.51 -20.58
CA TYR A 208 -15.44 4.57 -19.76
C TYR A 208 -14.81 5.94 -20.02
N ILE A 209 -13.48 6.03 -19.96
CA ILE A 209 -12.73 7.26 -20.17
C ILE A 209 -11.83 7.13 -21.40
N GLN A 210 -12.00 8.06 -22.34
CA GLN A 210 -11.18 8.12 -23.54
C GLN A 210 -9.98 9.05 -23.35
N TYR A 211 -8.92 8.80 -24.09
CA TYR A 211 -7.73 9.65 -24.09
C TYR A 211 -8.05 11.13 -24.38
N SER A 212 -8.89 11.40 -25.39
CA SER A 212 -9.29 12.77 -25.77
C SER A 212 -10.01 13.50 -24.64
N GLU A 213 -10.88 12.81 -23.91
CA GLU A 213 -11.57 13.34 -22.74
C GLU A 213 -10.59 13.60 -21.60
N LEU A 214 -9.72 12.65 -21.29
CA LEU A 214 -8.69 12.82 -20.25
C LEU A 214 -7.74 13.98 -20.58
N LEU A 215 -7.31 14.09 -21.84
CA LEU A 215 -6.47 15.18 -22.32
C LEU A 215 -7.17 16.53 -22.17
N LYS A 216 -8.41 16.64 -22.66
CA LYS A 216 -9.21 17.87 -22.55
C LYS A 216 -9.34 18.29 -21.10
N ARG A 217 -9.62 17.35 -20.19
CA ARG A 217 -9.76 17.62 -18.76
C ARG A 217 -8.48 18.11 -18.12
N VAL A 218 -7.34 17.50 -18.44
CA VAL A 218 -6.02 17.94 -17.95
C VAL A 218 -5.64 19.31 -18.52
N GLU A 219 -5.92 19.57 -19.79
CA GLU A 219 -5.63 20.86 -20.44
C GLU A 219 -6.58 21.98 -19.96
N SER A 220 -7.82 21.65 -19.59
CA SER A 220 -8.83 22.65 -19.17
C SER A 220 -8.87 22.92 -17.66
N ASN A 221 -8.28 22.07 -16.83
CA ASN A 221 -8.43 22.13 -15.38
C ASN A 221 -7.11 21.89 -14.64
N GLU A 222 -6.59 22.93 -14.00
CA GLU A 222 -5.37 22.88 -13.20
C GLU A 222 -5.46 21.97 -11.96
N ARG A 223 -6.67 21.53 -11.59
CA ARG A 223 -6.93 20.72 -10.39
C ARG A 223 -7.28 19.26 -10.71
N ILE A 224 -6.78 18.73 -11.82
CA ILE A 224 -6.85 17.31 -12.15
C ILE A 224 -5.44 16.74 -12.16
N TRP A 225 -5.28 15.61 -11.49
CA TRP A 225 -4.04 14.85 -11.43
C TRP A 225 -4.22 13.47 -12.06
N VAL A 226 -3.23 13.10 -12.85
CA VAL A 226 -3.14 11.77 -13.45
C VAL A 226 -1.78 11.22 -13.09
N GLU A 227 -1.75 10.08 -12.39
CA GLU A 227 -0.52 9.42 -11.99
C GLU A 227 -0.48 8.01 -12.58
N VAL A 228 0.68 7.63 -13.12
CA VAL A 228 0.89 6.34 -13.80
C VAL A 228 2.01 5.58 -13.12
N ALA A 229 1.74 4.33 -12.74
CA ALA A 229 2.70 3.41 -12.17
C ALA A 229 3.37 2.58 -13.27
N TYR A 230 4.70 2.61 -13.31
CA TYR A 230 5.52 1.84 -14.26
C TYR A 230 6.30 0.73 -13.57
N LEU A 231 6.25 -0.48 -14.11
CA LEU A 231 7.14 -1.58 -13.73
C LEU A 231 8.07 -1.90 -14.91
N LYS A 232 9.39 -1.72 -14.73
CA LYS A 232 10.39 -1.90 -15.80
C LYS A 232 10.01 -1.19 -17.12
N ARG A 233 9.49 0.05 -17.02
CA ARG A 233 8.99 0.89 -18.13
C ARG A 233 7.63 0.52 -18.72
N LYS A 234 7.00 -0.59 -18.32
CA LYS A 234 5.62 -0.90 -18.72
C LYS A 234 4.62 -0.20 -17.80
N PRO A 235 3.62 0.54 -18.31
CA PRO A 235 2.55 1.07 -17.48
C PRO A 235 1.67 -0.07 -16.98
N VAL A 236 1.42 -0.11 -15.67
CA VAL A 236 0.73 -1.24 -15.00
C VAL A 236 -0.41 -0.79 -14.09
N GLY A 237 -0.45 0.49 -13.72
CA GLY A 237 -1.52 1.08 -12.92
C GLY A 237 -1.66 2.57 -13.24
N ALA A 238 -2.87 3.09 -13.10
CA ALA A 238 -3.16 4.51 -13.29
C ALA A 238 -4.22 4.97 -12.29
N ILE A 239 -4.13 6.22 -11.86
CA ILE A 239 -5.13 6.89 -11.01
C ILE A 239 -5.40 8.28 -11.55
N VAL A 240 -6.67 8.67 -11.56
CA VAL A 240 -7.15 10.02 -11.86
C VAL A 240 -7.89 10.54 -10.65
N PHE A 241 -7.52 11.73 -10.20
CA PHE A 241 -8.14 12.36 -9.05
C PHE A 241 -8.15 13.88 -9.22
N SER A 242 -9.04 14.56 -8.52
CA SER A 242 -9.21 16.00 -8.59
C SER A 242 -9.45 16.62 -7.22
N ILE A 243 -9.31 17.94 -7.16
CA ILE A 243 -9.58 18.74 -5.96
C ILE A 243 -10.47 19.90 -6.38
N GLY A 244 -11.59 20.09 -5.71
CA GLY A 244 -12.56 21.13 -6.06
C GLY A 244 -13.42 21.52 -4.87
N ALA A 245 -14.33 22.47 -5.10
CA ALA A 245 -15.39 22.73 -4.13
C ALA A 245 -16.29 21.51 -4.00
N GLY A 246 -16.83 21.30 -2.81
CA GLY A 246 -17.70 20.17 -2.51
C GLY A 246 -18.99 20.19 -3.32
N ASP A 247 -19.50 21.38 -3.66
CA ASP A 247 -20.69 21.54 -4.49
C ASP A 247 -20.43 21.08 -5.94
N ASP A 248 -19.29 21.46 -6.52
CA ASP A 248 -18.88 21.07 -7.87
C ASP A 248 -18.65 19.55 -7.97
N ILE A 249 -17.92 18.98 -7.00
CA ILE A 249 -17.69 17.52 -6.94
C ILE A 249 -19.00 16.78 -6.68
N GLY A 250 -19.82 17.30 -5.76
CA GLY A 250 -21.12 16.73 -5.42
C GLY A 250 -22.05 16.66 -6.62
N ALA A 251 -22.05 17.65 -7.50
CA ALA A 251 -22.88 17.67 -8.71
C ALA A 251 -22.69 16.43 -9.60
N GLY A 252 -21.46 15.90 -9.67
CA GLY A 252 -21.11 14.72 -10.46
C GLY A 252 -21.42 13.37 -9.81
N ILE A 253 -21.86 13.33 -8.55
CA ILE A 253 -22.12 12.10 -7.79
C ILE A 253 -23.63 11.86 -7.67
N LYS A 254 -24.14 10.66 -7.96
CA LYS A 254 -25.60 10.39 -7.87
C LYS A 254 -26.15 10.37 -6.43
N SER A 255 -25.30 10.18 -5.43
CA SER A 255 -25.67 10.11 -4.01
C SER A 255 -26.06 11.45 -3.39
N LYS A 256 -27.31 11.57 -2.92
CA LYS A 256 -27.77 12.74 -2.14
C LYS A 256 -27.04 12.86 -0.80
N LYS A 257 -26.73 11.72 -0.15
CA LYS A 257 -26.02 11.68 1.13
C LYS A 257 -24.60 12.21 1.00
N ALA A 258 -23.90 11.85 -0.08
CA ALA A 258 -22.58 12.38 -0.40
C ALA A 258 -22.65 13.88 -0.69
N LYS A 259 -23.57 14.33 -1.55
CA LYS A 259 -23.77 15.76 -1.86
C LYS A 259 -23.90 16.60 -0.58
N LYS A 260 -24.82 16.21 0.31
CA LYS A 260 -25.03 16.89 1.60
C LYS A 260 -23.78 16.87 2.50
N ALA A 261 -22.99 15.79 2.46
CA ALA A 261 -21.77 15.70 3.25
C ALA A 261 -20.63 16.59 2.72
N LEU A 262 -20.67 16.95 1.44
CA LEU A 262 -19.67 17.76 0.75
C LEU A 262 -20.05 19.24 0.66
N GLU A 263 -21.35 19.56 0.78
CA GLU A 263 -21.91 20.90 0.63
C GLU A 263 -21.13 21.96 1.43
N GLY A 264 -20.81 23.08 0.76
CA GLY A 264 -20.09 24.21 1.35
C GLY A 264 -18.61 23.98 1.71
N ARG A 265 -18.04 22.78 1.44
CA ARG A 265 -16.61 22.54 1.68
C ARG A 265 -15.76 23.13 0.56
N PRO A 266 -14.75 23.98 0.85
CA PRO A 266 -13.98 24.66 -0.19
C PRO A 266 -13.01 23.73 -0.94
N ASN A 267 -12.45 22.72 -0.25
CA ASN A 267 -11.51 21.76 -0.82
C ASN A 267 -11.93 20.33 -0.47
N VAL A 268 -12.38 19.60 -1.49
CA VAL A 268 -12.72 18.18 -1.42
C VAL A 268 -11.83 17.43 -2.40
N GLY A 269 -11.23 16.34 -1.96
CA GLY A 269 -10.50 15.42 -2.84
C GLY A 269 -11.46 14.40 -3.45
N PHE A 270 -11.45 14.24 -4.77
CA PHE A 270 -12.27 13.25 -5.47
C PHE A 270 -11.38 12.19 -6.14
N LEU A 271 -11.53 10.94 -5.72
CA LEU A 271 -10.93 9.78 -6.37
C LEU A 271 -11.86 9.29 -7.47
N GLU A 272 -11.53 9.63 -8.71
CA GLU A 272 -12.41 9.40 -9.85
C GLU A 272 -12.20 8.02 -10.47
N HIS A 273 -10.95 7.71 -10.79
CA HIS A 273 -10.58 6.49 -11.50
C HIS A 273 -9.33 5.88 -10.90
N LEU A 274 -9.35 4.57 -10.69
CA LEU A 274 -8.19 3.80 -10.26
C LEU A 274 -8.23 2.44 -10.94
N ALA A 275 -7.19 2.15 -11.71
CA ALA A 275 -7.05 0.88 -12.41
C ALA A 275 -5.67 0.28 -12.20
N VAL A 276 -5.64 -1.05 -12.15
CA VAL A 276 -4.42 -1.85 -12.26
C VAL A 276 -4.69 -2.93 -13.29
N THR A 277 -3.78 -3.03 -14.25
CA THR A 277 -3.80 -4.06 -15.29
C THR A 277 -3.93 -5.46 -14.67
N LYS A 278 -4.78 -6.32 -15.26
CA LYS A 278 -5.23 -7.58 -14.62
C LYS A 278 -4.07 -8.46 -14.11
N ALA A 279 -3.01 -8.58 -14.90
CA ALA A 279 -1.83 -9.39 -14.58
C ALA A 279 -1.02 -8.89 -13.37
N TYR A 280 -1.23 -7.65 -12.94
CA TYR A 280 -0.48 -7.01 -11.84
C TYR A 280 -1.35 -6.68 -10.63
N ARG A 281 -2.62 -7.11 -10.62
CA ARG A 281 -3.50 -6.94 -9.46
C ARG A 281 -2.99 -7.73 -8.26
N GLY A 282 -3.36 -7.29 -7.05
CA GLY A 282 -2.90 -7.91 -5.80
C GLY A 282 -1.42 -7.68 -5.47
N THR A 283 -0.71 -6.82 -6.21
CA THR A 283 0.73 -6.56 -5.99
C THR A 283 1.03 -5.22 -5.28
N GLY A 284 0.02 -4.55 -4.72
CA GLY A 284 0.20 -3.28 -4.00
C GLY A 284 0.41 -2.04 -4.89
N ILE A 285 0.16 -2.14 -6.20
CA ILE A 285 0.26 -1.00 -7.12
C ILE A 285 -0.84 0.03 -6.81
N ALA A 286 -2.08 -0.41 -6.65
CA ALA A 286 -3.22 0.45 -6.36
C ALA A 286 -3.04 1.23 -5.05
N SER A 287 -2.52 0.58 -3.99
CA SER A 287 -2.22 1.27 -2.73
C SER A 287 -1.11 2.30 -2.89
N THR A 288 -0.08 2.01 -3.69
CA THR A 288 1.00 2.97 -3.99
C THR A 288 0.47 4.22 -4.72
N LEU A 289 -0.44 4.04 -5.69
CA LEU A 289 -1.10 5.14 -6.38
C LEU A 289 -2.03 5.93 -5.47
N LEU A 290 -2.84 5.24 -4.66
CA LEU A 290 -3.75 5.88 -3.72
C LEU A 290 -3.01 6.67 -2.64
N THR A 291 -1.88 6.17 -2.12
CA THR A 291 -1.02 6.95 -1.21
C THR A 291 -0.61 8.29 -1.82
N ARG A 292 -0.25 8.34 -3.11
CA ARG A 292 0.12 9.59 -3.79
C ARG A 292 -1.06 10.56 -3.90
N ALA A 293 -2.25 10.06 -4.18
CA ALA A 293 -3.46 10.88 -4.21
C ALA A 293 -3.77 11.46 -2.82
N ILE A 294 -3.75 10.62 -1.78
CA ILE A 294 -3.96 11.07 -0.39
C ILE A 294 -2.92 12.10 0.05
N GLU A 295 -1.63 11.88 -0.23
CA GLU A 295 -0.58 12.86 0.05
C GLU A 295 -0.82 14.21 -0.65
N THR A 296 -1.46 14.18 -1.83
CA THR A 296 -1.81 15.40 -2.58
C THR A 296 -3.02 16.11 -1.97
N PHE A 297 -4.03 15.34 -1.53
CA PHE A 297 -5.17 15.87 -0.79
C PHE A 297 -4.75 16.49 0.56
N ASP A 298 -3.88 15.81 1.32
CA ASP A 298 -3.32 16.29 2.58
C ASP A 298 -2.61 17.64 2.37
N LYS A 299 -1.73 17.73 1.36
CA LYS A 299 -0.99 18.97 1.02
C LYS A 299 -1.89 20.11 0.57
N SER A 300 -3.10 19.79 0.11
CA SER A 300 -4.08 20.77 -0.37
C SER A 300 -5.13 21.10 0.69
N ASN A 301 -4.95 20.61 1.93
CA ASN A 301 -5.88 20.81 3.04
C ASN A 301 -7.34 20.42 2.68
N CYS A 302 -7.52 19.30 1.99
CA CYS A 302 -8.85 18.79 1.66
C CYS A 302 -9.57 18.33 2.94
N GLY A 303 -10.61 19.04 3.37
CA GLY A 303 -11.36 18.70 4.60
C GLY A 303 -12.30 17.50 4.46
N ALA A 304 -12.47 16.96 3.25
CA ALA A 304 -13.14 15.69 2.99
C ALA A 304 -12.60 15.06 1.70
N ARG A 305 -12.75 13.74 1.58
CA ARG A 305 -12.40 12.99 0.38
C ARG A 305 -13.51 12.03 0.03
N VAL A 306 -13.84 11.92 -1.24
CA VAL A 306 -14.90 11.05 -1.73
C VAL A 306 -14.38 10.15 -2.84
N ALA A 307 -14.94 8.95 -2.94
CA ALA A 307 -14.68 8.00 -3.99
C ALA A 307 -15.98 7.32 -4.42
N VAL A 308 -16.10 7.01 -5.71
CA VAL A 308 -17.16 6.16 -6.25
C VAL A 308 -16.52 4.83 -6.62
N SER A 309 -16.70 3.83 -5.76
CA SER A 309 -16.10 2.51 -5.95
C SER A 309 -17.01 1.62 -6.76
N TRP A 310 -16.46 1.03 -7.82
CA TRP A 310 -17.13 0.02 -8.62
C TRP A 310 -17.30 -1.31 -7.87
N LEU A 311 -18.53 -1.82 -7.89
CA LEU A 311 -18.93 -3.10 -7.30
C LEU A 311 -19.42 -4.02 -8.43
N PRO A 312 -18.55 -4.87 -8.97
CA PRO A 312 -18.94 -5.85 -9.96
C PRO A 312 -19.94 -6.86 -9.37
N GLN A 313 -20.91 -7.31 -10.17
CA GLN A 313 -21.93 -8.29 -9.72
C GLN A 313 -21.39 -9.72 -9.63
N ARG A 314 -20.29 -10.00 -10.32
CA ARG A 314 -19.68 -11.33 -10.34
C ARG A 314 -19.03 -11.67 -8.99
N PRO A 315 -19.37 -12.81 -8.37
CA PRO A 315 -18.71 -13.25 -7.14
C PRO A 315 -17.19 -13.33 -7.30
N GLY A 316 -16.46 -12.85 -6.29
CA GLY A 316 -14.99 -12.83 -6.27
C GLY A 316 -14.32 -11.78 -7.16
N ALA A 317 -15.09 -10.99 -7.93
CA ALA A 317 -14.51 -9.90 -8.70
C ALA A 317 -13.93 -8.81 -7.77
N GLN A 318 -12.75 -8.31 -8.13
CA GLN A 318 -12.01 -7.38 -7.27
C GLN A 318 -12.62 -5.99 -7.34
N THR A 319 -12.83 -5.39 -6.16
CA THR A 319 -13.30 -4.02 -5.99
C THR A 319 -12.26 -3.15 -5.27
N SER A 320 -12.24 -1.85 -5.58
CA SER A 320 -11.46 -0.87 -4.83
C SER A 320 -11.99 -0.62 -3.42
N LEU A 321 -13.21 -1.06 -3.07
CA LEU A 321 -13.83 -0.76 -1.78
C LEU A 321 -12.99 -1.27 -0.60
N GLY A 322 -12.45 -2.48 -0.69
CA GLY A 322 -11.57 -3.03 0.36
C GLY A 322 -10.30 -2.21 0.54
N LEU A 323 -9.76 -1.64 -0.53
CA LEU A 323 -8.61 -0.73 -0.49
C LEU A 323 -9.01 0.64 0.10
N LEU A 324 -10.15 1.18 -0.30
CA LEU A 324 -10.67 2.46 0.19
C LEU A 324 -10.95 2.42 1.70
N LYS A 325 -11.61 1.36 2.18
CA LYS A 325 -11.83 1.12 3.63
C LYS A 325 -10.52 1.10 4.40
N ALA A 326 -9.51 0.47 3.81
CA ALA A 326 -8.18 0.47 4.34
C ALA A 326 -7.68 1.92 4.54
N PHE A 327 -7.82 2.79 3.53
CA PHE A 327 -7.50 4.22 3.62
C PHE A 327 -8.57 5.09 4.34
N LYS A 328 -9.31 4.54 5.32
CA LYS A 328 -10.33 5.23 6.14
C LYS A 328 -11.58 5.74 5.40
N PHE A 329 -11.81 5.31 4.17
CA PHE A 329 -13.08 5.64 3.54
C PHE A 329 -14.19 4.73 4.10
N GLU A 330 -15.24 5.36 4.60
CA GLU A 330 -16.45 4.68 5.04
C GLU A 330 -17.44 4.60 3.89
N GLU A 331 -18.03 3.42 3.66
CA GLU A 331 -19.14 3.28 2.71
C GLU A 331 -20.37 3.97 3.30
N ILE A 332 -20.76 5.10 2.72
CA ILE A 332 -21.91 5.88 3.20
C ILE A 332 -23.21 5.50 2.50
N GLU A 333 -23.13 4.97 1.28
CA GLU A 333 -24.29 4.58 0.47
C GLU A 333 -23.88 3.58 -0.60
N ARG A 334 -24.78 2.66 -0.92
CA ARG A 334 -24.67 1.74 -2.06
C ARG A 334 -25.78 2.03 -3.04
N ILE A 335 -25.43 2.25 -4.30
CA ILE A 335 -26.37 2.62 -5.35
C ILE A 335 -26.39 1.51 -6.40
N PRO A 336 -27.54 0.82 -6.59
CA PRO A 336 -27.65 -0.23 -7.58
C PRO A 336 -27.57 0.35 -8.99
N LYS A 337 -26.96 -0.41 -9.92
CA LYS A 337 -26.91 -0.06 -11.36
C LYS A 337 -26.42 1.38 -11.62
N TYR A 338 -25.42 1.82 -10.87
CA TYR A 338 -24.97 3.22 -10.87
C TYR A 338 -24.62 3.76 -12.26
N TRP A 339 -24.08 2.90 -13.14
CA TRP A 339 -23.69 3.27 -14.50
C TRP A 339 -24.68 2.85 -15.60
N ALA A 340 -25.90 2.42 -15.26
CA ALA A 340 -26.87 2.00 -16.27
C ALA A 340 -27.26 3.14 -17.23
N ASP A 341 -27.36 4.36 -16.73
CA ASP A 341 -27.75 5.53 -17.55
C ASP A 341 -26.56 6.17 -18.30
N ALA A 342 -25.34 5.63 -18.14
CA ALA A 342 -24.21 6.15 -18.87
C ALA A 342 -24.40 5.87 -20.37
N PRO A 343 -24.09 6.83 -21.25
CA PRO A 343 -24.32 6.68 -22.69
C PRO A 343 -23.68 5.39 -23.18
N SER A 344 -24.50 4.54 -23.79
CA SER A 344 -24.11 3.25 -24.35
C SER A 344 -22.89 3.43 -25.24
N ARG A 345 -21.77 2.83 -24.84
CA ARG A 345 -20.67 2.52 -25.73
C ARG A 345 -20.64 0.99 -25.82
N GLU A 346 -20.57 0.45 -27.02
CA GLU A 346 -20.25 -0.97 -27.20
C GLU A 346 -18.96 -1.25 -26.39
N ASP A 347 -18.95 -2.34 -25.61
CA ASP A 347 -17.85 -2.75 -24.71
C ASP A 347 -17.53 -1.86 -23.50
N TYR A 348 -18.51 -1.10 -23.01
CA TYR A 348 -18.32 -0.16 -21.91
C TYR A 348 -17.89 -0.78 -20.58
N CYS A 349 -18.38 -1.98 -20.24
CA CYS A 349 -18.08 -2.63 -18.95
C CYS A 349 -17.36 -3.98 -19.13
N PRO A 350 -16.15 -4.15 -18.55
CA PRO A 350 -15.39 -5.40 -18.67
C PRO A 350 -16.02 -6.60 -17.93
N GLU A 351 -17.07 -6.37 -17.13
CA GLU A 351 -17.79 -7.43 -16.40
C GLU A 351 -19.14 -7.77 -17.02
N CYS A 352 -19.86 -6.77 -17.52
CA CYS A 352 -21.20 -6.96 -18.08
C CYS A 352 -21.18 -7.30 -19.58
N ALA A 353 -20.04 -7.12 -20.28
CA ALA A 353 -19.92 -7.32 -21.72
C ALA A 353 -21.01 -6.56 -22.53
N GLY A 354 -21.25 -5.30 -22.15
CA GLY A 354 -22.31 -4.46 -22.70
C GLY A 354 -22.64 -3.29 -21.78
N GLN A 355 -23.91 -2.88 -21.74
CA GLN A 355 -24.39 -1.83 -20.84
C GLN A 355 -24.11 -2.20 -19.38
N CYS A 356 -23.46 -1.30 -18.64
CA CYS A 356 -23.04 -1.58 -17.27
C CYS A 356 -24.25 -1.68 -16.33
N GLN A 357 -24.40 -2.83 -15.66
CA GLN A 357 -25.40 -3.05 -14.61
C GLN A 357 -24.77 -3.10 -13.20
N CYS A 358 -23.48 -2.78 -13.08
CA CYS A 358 -22.77 -2.85 -11.81
C CYS A 358 -23.23 -1.78 -10.81
N ASP A 359 -23.06 -2.08 -9.53
CA ASP A 359 -23.42 -1.20 -8.42
C ASP A 359 -22.24 -0.33 -8.01
N ALA A 360 -22.50 0.81 -7.37
CA ALA A 360 -21.45 1.64 -6.78
C ALA A 360 -21.55 1.67 -5.27
N ALA A 361 -20.39 1.62 -4.60
CA ALA A 361 -20.25 2.04 -3.21
C ALA A 361 -19.70 3.46 -3.19
N ILE A 362 -20.44 4.37 -2.56
CA ILE A 362 -20.00 5.73 -2.33
C ILE A 362 -19.26 5.75 -1.01
N ALA A 363 -17.99 6.11 -1.07
CA ALA A 363 -17.09 6.05 0.08
C ALA A 363 -16.61 7.46 0.45
N LEU A 364 -16.63 7.79 1.72
CA LEU A 364 -16.28 9.12 2.24
C LEU A 364 -15.22 8.98 3.35
N CYS A 365 -14.18 9.80 3.28
CA CYS A 365 -13.22 9.98 4.37
C CYS A 365 -13.33 11.42 4.86
N ARG A 366 -13.59 11.59 6.16
CA ARG A 366 -13.59 12.89 6.84
C ARG A 366 -12.31 12.94 7.69
N ASP A 367 -11.61 14.06 7.62
CA ASP A 367 -10.42 14.29 8.45
C ASP A 367 -10.81 14.64 9.90
#